data_AF-A0A9X4KRP2-F1
#
_entry.id   AF-A0A9X4KRP2-F1
#
_cell.length_a   1.000
_cell.length_b   1.000
_cell.length_c   1.000
_cell.angle_alpha   90.00
_cell.angle_beta   90.00
_cell.angle_gamma   90.00
#
_symmetry.space_group_name_H-M   'P 1'
#
loop_
_entity.id
_entity.type
_entity.pdbx_description
1 polymer ?
#
loop_
_entity_poly.entity_id
_entity_poly.type
_entity_poly.pdbx_seq_one_letter_code
_entity_poly.pdbx_strand_id
1 'polypeptide(L)'
;MERGRTYGEAWKAGARRLAEAGVDDTEAEAGAELLILHVLGIGKAELLRDLRELFPEAKRQAWETMLARRAAGEPAQYVTGEQYFYGRRFAVTPAVLIPRPETELLAEAVLEEAARLVAARKARRNEELAEAEGFDGTGESADGMAASDDAPKMELRVLDVGTGSGALAVTLKLEQPGWQVTASDLSPDALEVAAGNAAALGASVRFVQGDLLAPFLAGGAHAGERIDILVSNPPYIPSSDLPGLQAEVREHEPHLALDGGPDGLAPYRRMAEQLSGLTELPAMVAWEVGIHQAVQAAALLREAADWDEIRVVRDYAGIDRHVLALRF
;
A
#
# COMPACT_ATOMS: atom_id res chain seq x y z
N MET A 1 36.20 -34.81 -9.88
CA MET A 1 34.79 -34.42 -9.73
C MET A 1 34.79 -33.11 -8.99
N GLU A 2 34.31 -32.03 -9.62
CA GLU A 2 34.12 -30.76 -8.92
C GLU A 2 33.14 -30.99 -7.78
N ARG A 3 33.52 -30.58 -6.56
CA ARG A 3 32.63 -30.64 -5.41
C ARG A 3 31.51 -29.63 -5.67
N GLY A 4 30.25 -30.06 -5.61
CA GLY A 4 29.11 -29.17 -5.78
C GLY A 4 29.12 -28.06 -4.72
N ARG A 5 28.61 -26.86 -5.08
CA ARG A 5 28.49 -25.73 -4.15
C ARG A 5 27.47 -26.03 -3.06
N THR A 6 27.76 -25.58 -1.85
CA THR A 6 26.81 -25.52 -0.73
C THR A 6 25.85 -24.34 -0.88
N TYR A 7 24.79 -24.28 -0.07
CA TYR A 7 23.86 -23.13 -0.05
C TYR A 7 24.60 -21.82 0.23
N GLY A 8 25.49 -21.82 1.22
CA GLY A 8 26.28 -20.64 1.57
C GLY A 8 27.26 -20.22 0.47
N GLU A 9 27.88 -21.18 -0.22
CA GLU A 9 28.75 -20.88 -1.37
C GLU A 9 27.96 -20.37 -2.57
N ALA A 10 26.77 -20.91 -2.83
CA ALA A 10 25.89 -20.45 -3.90
C ALA A 10 25.39 -19.02 -3.63
N TRP A 11 24.93 -18.73 -2.41
CA TRP A 11 24.48 -17.41 -2.01
C TRP A 11 25.59 -16.35 -2.15
N LYS A 12 26.77 -16.61 -1.56
CA LYS A 12 27.91 -15.68 -1.65
C LYS A 12 28.39 -15.46 -3.09
N ALA A 13 28.43 -16.53 -3.89
CA ALA A 13 28.78 -16.42 -5.31
C ALA A 13 27.73 -15.62 -6.10
N GLY A 14 26.44 -15.78 -5.77
CA GLY A 14 25.35 -14.99 -6.33
C GLY A 14 25.49 -13.51 -6.02
N ALA A 15 25.62 -13.15 -4.74
CA ALA A 15 25.80 -11.77 -4.30
C ALA A 15 27.00 -11.12 -4.99
N ARG A 16 28.16 -11.81 -5.01
CA ARG A 16 29.35 -11.33 -5.69
C ARG A 16 29.12 -11.10 -7.19
N ARG A 17 28.41 -12.00 -7.88
CA ARG A 17 28.09 -11.83 -9.30
C ARG A 17 27.22 -10.60 -9.55
N LEU A 18 26.27 -10.32 -8.66
CA LEU A 18 25.41 -9.13 -8.78
C LEU A 18 26.23 -7.85 -8.56
N ALA A 19 27.12 -7.83 -7.56
CA ALA A 19 28.03 -6.71 -7.33
C ALA A 19 28.98 -6.49 -8.54
N GLU A 20 29.52 -7.56 -9.11
CA GLU A 20 30.35 -7.51 -10.33
C GLU A 20 29.56 -7.01 -11.57
N ALA A 21 28.23 -7.13 -11.55
CA ALA A 21 27.34 -6.58 -12.58
C ALA A 21 26.93 -5.11 -12.34
N GLY A 22 27.43 -4.47 -11.26
CA GLY A 22 27.20 -3.06 -10.97
C GLY A 22 26.02 -2.78 -10.04
N VAL A 23 25.43 -3.79 -9.41
CA VAL A 23 24.47 -3.62 -8.31
C VAL A 23 25.23 -3.19 -7.04
N ASP A 24 24.68 -2.27 -6.25
CA ASP A 24 25.28 -1.89 -4.96
C ASP A 24 25.49 -3.13 -4.08
N ASP A 25 26.57 -3.18 -3.29
CA ASP A 25 26.91 -4.36 -2.48
C ASP A 25 25.76 -4.78 -1.54
N THR A 26 25.05 -3.82 -0.96
CA THR A 26 23.91 -4.08 -0.06
C THR A 26 22.74 -4.68 -0.82
N GLU A 27 22.43 -4.12 -2.00
CA GLU A 27 21.34 -4.59 -2.87
C GLU A 27 21.68 -5.93 -3.54
N ALA A 28 22.96 -6.19 -3.80
CA ALA A 28 23.47 -7.44 -4.33
C ALA A 28 23.31 -8.57 -3.30
N GLU A 29 23.65 -8.32 -2.03
CA GLU A 29 23.44 -9.27 -0.94
C GLU A 29 21.96 -9.54 -0.71
N ALA A 30 21.13 -8.50 -0.59
CA ALA A 30 19.69 -8.61 -0.39
C ALA A 30 19.01 -9.31 -1.57
N GLY A 31 19.37 -8.93 -2.80
CA GLY A 31 18.86 -9.57 -4.02
C GLY A 31 19.21 -11.05 -4.06
N ALA A 32 20.48 -11.42 -3.86
CA ALA A 32 20.89 -12.82 -3.86
C ALA A 32 20.22 -13.64 -2.75
N GLU A 33 19.97 -13.03 -1.58
CA GLU A 33 19.21 -13.66 -0.49
C GLU A 33 17.77 -13.96 -0.92
N LEU A 34 17.05 -12.97 -1.48
CA LEU A 34 15.67 -13.18 -1.97
C LEU A 34 15.60 -14.29 -3.01
N LEU A 35 16.51 -14.26 -3.99
CA LEU A 35 16.53 -15.25 -5.07
C LEU A 35 16.83 -16.66 -4.54
N ILE A 36 17.75 -16.82 -3.57
CA ILE A 36 18.12 -18.15 -3.07
C ILE A 36 17.03 -18.73 -2.16
N LEU A 37 16.37 -17.89 -1.35
CA LEU A 37 15.21 -18.29 -0.56
C LEU A 37 14.07 -18.78 -1.46
N HIS A 38 13.77 -18.02 -2.52
CA HIS A 38 12.74 -18.38 -3.49
C HIS A 38 13.08 -19.69 -4.23
N VAL A 39 14.29 -19.80 -4.81
CA VAL A 39 14.63 -21.00 -5.59
C VAL A 39 14.63 -22.26 -4.71
N LEU A 40 15.08 -22.15 -3.45
CA LEU A 40 15.09 -23.26 -2.50
C LEU A 40 13.70 -23.54 -1.90
N GLY A 41 12.80 -22.55 -1.85
CA GLY A 41 11.47 -22.67 -1.26
C GLY A 41 11.53 -22.75 0.26
N ILE A 42 12.46 -22.03 0.88
CA ILE A 42 12.73 -22.07 2.33
C ILE A 42 12.79 -20.66 2.92
N GLY A 43 12.59 -20.55 4.23
CA GLY A 43 12.77 -19.29 4.96
C GLY A 43 14.23 -19.00 5.36
N LYS A 44 14.50 -17.76 5.76
CA LYS A 44 15.85 -17.31 6.18
C LYS A 44 16.43 -18.16 7.31
N ALA A 45 15.63 -18.54 8.30
CA ALA A 45 16.08 -19.37 9.42
C ALA A 45 16.56 -20.76 8.95
N GLU A 46 15.87 -21.35 7.98
CA GLU A 46 16.24 -22.65 7.40
C GLU A 46 17.51 -22.53 6.55
N LEU A 47 17.64 -21.47 5.75
CA LEU A 47 18.84 -21.19 4.98
C LEU A 47 20.08 -21.10 5.89
N LEU A 48 19.98 -20.35 7.00
CA LEU A 48 21.10 -20.18 7.94
C LEU A 48 21.48 -21.48 8.66
N ARG A 49 20.50 -22.34 8.97
CA ARG A 49 20.74 -23.68 9.52
C ARG A 49 21.48 -24.58 8.52
N ASP A 50 21.11 -24.49 7.23
CA ASP A 50 21.51 -25.43 6.19
C ASP A 50 22.62 -24.90 5.26
N LEU A 51 23.38 -23.87 5.68
CA LEU A 51 24.42 -23.25 4.85
C LEU A 51 25.45 -24.24 4.27
N ARG A 52 25.66 -25.39 4.92
CA ARG A 52 26.62 -26.43 4.51
C ARG A 52 26.00 -27.52 3.63
N GLU A 53 24.68 -27.53 3.46
CA GLU A 53 24.00 -28.48 2.59
C GLU A 53 24.35 -28.20 1.12
N LEU A 54 24.40 -29.26 0.31
CA LEU A 54 24.71 -29.15 -1.11
C LEU A 54 23.55 -28.54 -1.88
N PHE A 55 23.83 -27.52 -2.70
CA PHE A 55 22.84 -26.90 -3.57
C PHE A 55 22.26 -27.93 -4.55
N PRO A 56 20.92 -28.08 -4.65
CA PRO A 56 20.33 -29.16 -5.43
C PRO A 56 20.58 -28.98 -6.94
N GLU A 57 21.03 -30.03 -7.63
CA GLU A 57 21.27 -30.00 -9.10
C GLU A 57 20.03 -29.54 -9.86
N ALA A 58 18.87 -30.10 -9.50
CA ALA A 58 17.60 -29.79 -10.14
C ALA A 58 17.22 -28.29 -10.09
N LYS A 59 17.79 -27.53 -9.15
CA LYS A 59 17.51 -26.10 -8.95
C LYS A 59 18.55 -25.17 -9.59
N ARG A 60 19.67 -25.71 -10.11
CA ARG A 60 20.78 -24.89 -10.64
C ARG A 60 20.35 -24.03 -11.82
N GLN A 61 19.62 -24.59 -12.78
CA GLN A 61 19.21 -23.84 -13.95
C GLN A 61 18.28 -22.65 -13.59
N ALA A 62 17.34 -22.87 -12.67
CA ALA A 62 16.45 -21.81 -12.19
C ALA A 62 17.26 -20.72 -11.48
N TRP A 63 18.17 -21.09 -10.58
CA TRP A 63 19.07 -20.17 -9.89
C TRP A 63 19.90 -19.31 -10.84
N GLU A 64 20.54 -19.93 -11.83
CA GLU A 64 21.36 -19.21 -12.82
C GLU A 64 20.52 -18.26 -13.70
N THR A 65 19.29 -18.66 -14.03
CA THR A 65 18.35 -17.83 -14.79
C THR A 65 17.93 -16.60 -13.98
N MET A 66 17.61 -16.79 -12.70
CA MET A 66 17.24 -15.70 -11.78
C MET A 66 18.40 -14.71 -11.58
N LEU A 67 19.62 -15.22 -11.34
CA LEU A 67 20.81 -14.37 -11.23
C LEU A 67 21.09 -13.60 -12.51
N ALA A 68 20.90 -14.21 -13.68
CA ALA A 68 21.11 -13.53 -14.96
C ALA A 68 20.12 -12.37 -15.15
N ARG A 69 18.84 -12.57 -14.83
CA ARG A 69 17.82 -11.52 -14.86
C ARG A 69 18.15 -10.37 -13.90
N ARG A 70 18.48 -10.69 -12.65
CA ARG A 70 18.85 -9.69 -11.64
C ARG A 70 20.13 -8.93 -12.01
N ALA A 71 21.13 -9.62 -12.54
CA ALA A 71 22.37 -8.99 -13.04
C ALA A 71 22.15 -8.10 -14.27
N ALA A 72 21.04 -8.29 -15.00
CA ALA A 72 20.65 -7.44 -16.12
C ALA A 72 19.86 -6.19 -15.68
N GLY A 73 19.70 -5.96 -14.38
CA GLY A 73 19.02 -4.79 -13.82
C GLY A 73 17.60 -5.05 -13.32
N GLU A 74 17.03 -6.22 -13.56
CA GLU A 74 15.65 -6.51 -13.15
C GLU A 74 15.53 -6.59 -11.61
N PRO A 75 14.57 -5.88 -10.98
CA PRO A 75 14.33 -5.96 -9.54
C PRO A 75 14.14 -7.41 -9.07
N ALA A 76 14.71 -7.75 -7.91
CA ALA A 76 14.65 -9.12 -7.39
C ALA A 76 13.21 -9.62 -7.22
N GLN A 77 12.28 -8.73 -6.87
CA GLN A 77 10.87 -9.00 -6.68
C GLN A 77 10.14 -9.33 -7.99
N TYR A 78 10.53 -8.73 -9.13
CA TYR A 78 10.02 -9.13 -10.45
C TYR A 78 10.66 -10.43 -10.94
N VAL A 79 11.90 -10.71 -10.51
CA VAL A 79 12.54 -12.00 -10.78
C VAL A 79 11.83 -13.14 -10.05
N THR A 80 11.47 -12.96 -8.78
CA THR A 80 10.70 -13.93 -7.98
C THR A 80 9.19 -13.88 -8.27
N GLY A 81 8.69 -12.77 -8.81
CA GLY A 81 7.27 -12.53 -9.06
C GLY A 81 6.46 -12.22 -7.79
N GLU A 82 7.13 -11.87 -6.68
CA GLU A 82 6.47 -11.68 -5.38
C GLU A 82 7.15 -10.62 -4.50
N GLN A 83 6.34 -9.94 -3.69
CA GLN A 83 6.76 -9.00 -2.66
C GLN A 83 5.94 -9.23 -1.40
N TYR A 84 6.58 -9.11 -0.24
CA TYR A 84 5.87 -9.14 1.04
C TYR A 84 5.36 -7.74 1.39
N PHE A 85 4.11 -7.67 1.83
CA PHE A 85 3.47 -6.48 2.35
C PHE A 85 2.53 -6.88 3.49
N TYR A 86 2.67 -6.24 4.65
CA TYR A 86 1.88 -6.48 5.86
C TYR A 86 1.87 -7.96 6.28
N GLY A 87 3.04 -8.61 6.17
CA GLY A 87 3.22 -10.04 6.47
C GLY A 87 2.59 -11.01 5.46
N ARG A 88 2.04 -10.52 4.35
CA ARG A 88 1.39 -11.32 3.29
C ARG A 88 2.18 -11.21 2.00
N ARG A 89 2.08 -12.26 1.17
CA ARG A 89 2.81 -12.35 -0.10
C ARG A 89 1.89 -11.90 -1.23
N PHE A 90 2.30 -10.84 -1.93
CA PHE A 90 1.64 -10.30 -3.10
C PHE A 90 2.42 -10.67 -4.36
N ALA A 91 1.73 -11.15 -5.38
CA ALA A 91 2.28 -11.26 -6.72
C ALA A 91 2.55 -9.85 -7.27
N VAL A 92 3.72 -9.67 -7.89
CA VAL A 92 4.11 -8.43 -8.55
C VAL A 92 4.66 -8.71 -9.94
N THR A 93 4.40 -7.78 -10.86
CA THR A 93 4.86 -7.83 -12.24
C THR A 93 5.30 -6.42 -12.67
N PRO A 94 5.98 -6.25 -13.82
CA PRO A 94 6.29 -4.92 -14.34
C PRO A 94 5.08 -4.01 -14.62
N ALA A 95 3.85 -4.53 -14.51
CA ALA A 95 2.63 -3.72 -14.63
C ALA A 95 2.31 -2.89 -13.38
N VAL A 96 2.95 -3.17 -12.24
CA VAL A 96 2.64 -2.55 -10.95
C VAL A 96 3.90 -2.13 -10.20
N LEU A 97 3.82 -1.03 -9.46
CA LEU A 97 4.86 -0.64 -8.50
C LEU A 97 5.07 -1.77 -7.47
N ILE A 98 6.33 -2.03 -7.12
CA ILE A 98 6.64 -2.97 -6.02
C ILE A 98 6.21 -2.33 -4.69
N PRO A 99 5.32 -2.96 -3.89
CA PRO A 99 4.90 -2.41 -2.60
C PRO A 99 6.08 -2.08 -1.68
N ARG A 100 6.06 -0.89 -1.10
CA ARG A 100 7.12 -0.38 -0.23
C ARG A 100 6.76 -0.53 1.25
N PRO A 101 7.74 -0.75 2.13
CA PRO A 101 7.50 -0.83 3.58
C PRO A 101 6.83 0.41 4.15
N GLU A 102 7.12 1.60 3.64
CA GLU A 102 6.52 2.85 4.08
C GLU A 102 5.00 2.84 3.89
N THR A 103 4.49 2.22 2.82
CA THR A 103 3.05 2.12 2.56
C THR A 103 2.32 1.24 3.60
N GLU A 104 3.02 0.38 4.34
CA GLU A 104 2.41 -0.36 5.46
C GLU A 104 1.98 0.60 6.58
N LEU A 105 2.75 1.67 6.81
CA LEU A 105 2.42 2.69 7.80
C LEU A 105 1.18 3.51 7.41
N LEU A 106 0.92 3.67 6.11
CA LEU A 106 -0.35 4.24 5.63
C LEU A 106 -1.53 3.36 6.04
N ALA A 107 -1.41 2.04 5.86
CA ALA A 107 -2.45 1.09 6.25
C ALA A 107 -2.70 1.15 7.77
N GLU A 108 -1.63 1.15 8.58
CA GLU A 108 -1.72 1.29 10.04
C GLU A 108 -2.44 2.59 10.45
N ALA A 109 -2.01 3.72 9.90
CA ALA A 109 -2.60 5.03 10.21
C ALA A 109 -4.08 5.10 9.83
N VAL A 110 -4.46 4.54 8.67
CA VAL A 110 -5.86 4.46 8.23
C VAL A 110 -6.68 3.61 9.19
N LEU A 111 -6.17 2.46 9.63
CA LEU A 111 -6.88 1.57 10.56
C LEU A 111 -7.06 2.23 11.94
N GLU A 112 -6.04 2.93 12.45
CA GLU A 112 -6.09 3.66 13.71
C GLU A 112 -7.13 4.79 13.67
N GLU A 113 -7.07 5.66 12.65
CA GLU A 113 -7.98 6.79 12.55
C GLU A 113 -9.41 6.36 12.20
N ALA A 114 -9.59 5.28 11.43
CA ALA A 114 -10.91 4.72 11.21
C ALA A 114 -11.57 4.23 12.51
N ALA A 115 -10.80 3.66 13.44
CA ALA A 115 -11.33 3.28 14.75
C ALA A 115 -11.81 4.52 15.54
N ARG A 116 -11.06 5.63 15.49
CA ARG A 116 -11.47 6.92 16.09
C ARG A 116 -12.74 7.46 15.44
N LEU A 117 -12.84 7.44 14.10
CA LEU A 117 -14.03 7.88 13.36
C LEU A 117 -15.26 7.05 13.75
N VAL A 118 -15.13 5.74 13.86
CA VAL A 118 -16.22 4.85 14.27
C VAL A 118 -16.66 5.16 15.71
N ALA A 119 -15.71 5.40 16.62
CA ALA A 119 -16.02 5.77 18.01
C ALA A 119 -16.76 7.11 18.10
N ALA A 120 -16.30 8.14 17.37
CA ALA A 120 -16.94 9.46 17.34
C ALA A 120 -18.37 9.39 16.79
N ARG A 121 -18.59 8.67 15.68
CA ARG A 121 -19.93 8.47 15.11
C ARG A 121 -20.87 7.71 16.05
N LYS A 122 -20.36 6.72 16.80
CA LYS A 122 -21.15 6.01 17.81
C LYS A 122 -21.56 6.95 18.96
N ALA A 123 -20.65 7.79 19.44
CA ALA A 123 -20.93 8.75 20.50
C ALA A 123 -22.01 9.75 20.07
N ARG A 124 -21.86 10.38 18.90
CA ARG A 124 -22.86 11.32 18.34
C ARG A 124 -24.24 10.68 18.20
N ARG A 125 -24.31 9.45 17.66
CA ARG A 125 -25.59 8.73 17.54
C ARG A 125 -26.24 8.46 18.90
N ASN A 126 -25.45 8.13 19.93
CA ASN A 126 -25.99 7.88 21.26
C ASN A 126 -26.51 9.17 21.91
N GLU A 127 -25.83 10.31 21.69
CA GLU A 127 -26.29 11.63 22.13
C GLU A 127 -27.61 12.02 21.44
N GLU A 128 -27.71 11.86 20.11
CA GLU A 128 -28.93 12.13 19.35
C GLU A 128 -30.12 11.27 19.80
N LEU A 129 -29.89 9.99 20.13
CA LEU A 129 -30.93 9.10 20.67
C LEU A 129 -31.36 9.53 22.07
N ALA A 130 -30.42 9.89 22.95
CA ALA A 130 -30.73 10.36 24.30
C ALA A 130 -31.53 11.68 24.29
N GLU A 131 -31.21 12.58 23.35
CA GLU A 131 -31.97 13.82 23.14
C GLU A 131 -33.38 13.55 22.57
N ALA A 132 -33.51 12.62 21.62
CA ALA A 132 -34.79 12.25 21.01
C ALA A 132 -35.73 11.52 21.99
N GLU A 133 -35.19 10.77 22.96
CA GLU A 133 -35.98 10.07 23.98
C GLU A 133 -36.44 10.96 25.15
N GLY A 134 -36.08 12.25 25.16
CA GLY A 134 -36.65 13.23 26.11
C GLY A 134 -36.33 12.93 27.57
N PHE A 135 -35.06 12.69 27.89
CA PHE A 135 -34.63 12.36 29.25
C PHE A 135 -34.84 13.53 30.23
N ASP A 136 -35.91 13.48 31.02
CA ASP A 136 -36.28 14.46 32.04
C ASP A 136 -35.62 14.16 33.40
N GLY A 137 -34.29 14.00 33.42
CA GLY A 137 -33.46 14.35 34.58
C GLY A 137 -33.77 13.76 35.96
N THR A 138 -34.58 12.70 36.11
CA THR A 138 -34.77 12.05 37.41
C THR A 138 -34.68 10.53 37.34
N GLY A 139 -33.53 10.00 37.78
CA GLY A 139 -33.43 8.69 38.42
C GLY A 139 -33.01 7.53 37.54
N GLU A 140 -31.71 7.27 37.46
CA GLU A 140 -31.01 6.12 38.06
C GLU A 140 -29.60 6.03 37.44
N SER A 141 -28.62 5.71 38.29
CA SER A 141 -27.18 5.74 37.98
C SER A 141 -26.82 5.03 36.67
N ALA A 142 -26.12 5.77 35.79
CA ALA A 142 -25.55 5.30 34.53
C ALA A 142 -24.32 4.37 34.71
N ASP A 143 -24.28 3.58 35.78
CA ASP A 143 -23.26 2.56 36.02
C ASP A 143 -23.84 1.21 35.58
N GLY A 144 -23.88 0.94 34.27
CA GLY A 144 -24.48 -0.32 33.81
C GLY A 144 -24.39 -0.69 32.33
N MET A 145 -24.10 0.23 31.41
CA MET A 145 -23.80 -0.15 30.03
C MET A 145 -22.29 -0.23 29.84
N ALA A 146 -21.69 -1.33 30.29
CA ALA A 146 -20.45 -1.79 29.67
C ALA A 146 -20.73 -1.87 28.16
N ALA A 147 -19.95 -1.14 27.37
CA ALA A 147 -19.99 -1.25 25.91
C ALA A 147 -19.87 -2.72 25.55
N SER A 148 -20.97 -3.34 25.11
CA SER A 148 -20.91 -4.71 24.63
C SER A 148 -20.07 -4.72 23.35
N ASP A 149 -19.15 -5.67 23.24
CA ASP A 149 -18.39 -5.96 22.01
C ASP A 149 -19.30 -6.32 20.80
N ASP A 150 -20.61 -6.40 21.04
CA ASP A 150 -21.67 -6.71 20.08
C ASP A 150 -22.28 -5.47 19.40
N ALA A 151 -21.80 -4.25 19.69
CA ALA A 151 -22.21 -3.07 18.94
C ALA A 151 -21.86 -3.27 17.44
N PRO A 152 -22.82 -3.13 16.50
CA PRO A 152 -22.60 -3.46 15.10
C PRO A 152 -21.33 -2.75 14.60
N LYS A 153 -20.37 -3.55 14.09
CA LYS A 153 -19.18 -3.01 13.43
C LYS A 153 -19.67 -2.11 12.31
N MET A 154 -19.35 -0.82 12.40
CA MET A 154 -19.83 0.15 11.42
C MET A 154 -19.16 -0.17 10.09
N GLU A 155 -19.95 -0.49 9.06
CA GLU A 155 -19.43 -0.73 7.72
C GLU A 155 -18.95 0.59 7.13
N LEU A 156 -17.65 0.69 6.85
CA LEU A 156 -17.07 1.82 6.13
C LEU A 156 -16.87 1.47 4.66
N ARG A 157 -17.09 2.45 3.80
CA ARG A 157 -16.79 2.38 2.37
C ARG A 157 -15.43 3.00 2.10
N VAL A 158 -14.47 2.18 1.71
CA VAL A 158 -13.09 2.59 1.46
C VAL A 158 -12.82 2.59 -0.04
N LEU A 159 -12.21 3.66 -0.53
CA LEU A 159 -11.69 3.77 -1.88
C LEU A 159 -10.16 3.87 -1.83
N ASP A 160 -9.46 2.92 -2.43
CA ASP A 160 -8.02 2.98 -2.71
C ASP A 160 -7.78 3.44 -4.15
N VAL A 161 -7.16 4.60 -4.36
CA VAL A 161 -6.92 5.19 -5.68
C VAL A 161 -5.48 4.95 -6.11
N GLY A 162 -5.29 4.37 -7.30
CA GLY A 162 -3.96 3.96 -7.78
C GLY A 162 -3.48 2.69 -7.08
N THR A 163 -4.34 1.67 -7.02
CA THR A 163 -4.13 0.49 -6.17
C THR A 163 -2.91 -0.35 -6.56
N GLY A 164 -2.43 -0.24 -7.80
CA GLY A 164 -1.27 -0.99 -8.28
C GLY A 164 -1.46 -2.50 -8.12
N SER A 165 -0.65 -3.13 -7.27
CA SER A 165 -0.74 -4.57 -6.96
C SER A 165 -1.92 -4.95 -6.05
N GLY A 166 -2.70 -3.97 -5.58
CA GLY A 166 -3.77 -4.18 -4.61
C GLY A 166 -3.29 -4.25 -3.16
N ALA A 167 -2.00 -4.02 -2.89
CA ALA A 167 -1.39 -4.22 -1.57
C ALA A 167 -2.17 -3.51 -0.44
N LEU A 168 -2.52 -2.25 -0.66
CA LEU A 168 -3.22 -1.44 0.33
C LEU A 168 -4.70 -1.84 0.46
N ALA A 169 -5.47 -1.83 -0.64
CA ALA A 169 -6.87 -2.24 -0.63
C ALA A 169 -7.11 -3.65 -0.06
N VAL A 170 -6.32 -4.63 -0.48
CA VAL A 170 -6.43 -6.02 0.00
C VAL A 170 -6.11 -6.11 1.48
N THR A 171 -5.06 -5.43 1.94
CA THR A 171 -4.69 -5.40 3.36
C THR A 171 -5.81 -4.79 4.20
N LEU A 172 -6.32 -3.61 3.83
CA LEU A 172 -7.42 -2.97 4.55
C LEU A 172 -8.68 -3.87 4.60
N LYS A 173 -8.99 -4.59 3.52
CA LYS A 173 -10.11 -5.54 3.50
C LYS A 173 -9.91 -6.73 4.44
N LEU A 174 -8.68 -7.25 4.54
CA LEU A 174 -8.37 -8.40 5.39
C LEU A 174 -8.33 -8.01 6.87
N GLU A 175 -7.80 -6.85 7.20
CA GLU A 175 -7.78 -6.34 8.57
C GLU A 175 -9.17 -5.89 9.03
N GLN A 176 -10.03 -5.43 8.11
CA GLN A 176 -11.41 -5.05 8.40
C GLN A 176 -12.41 -5.75 7.46
N PRO A 177 -12.75 -7.02 7.73
CA PRO A 177 -13.63 -7.81 6.85
C PRO A 177 -15.02 -7.21 6.63
N GLY A 178 -15.51 -6.38 7.57
CA GLY A 178 -16.79 -5.67 7.46
C GLY A 178 -16.76 -4.43 6.55
N TRP A 179 -15.60 -3.97 6.11
CA TRP A 179 -15.51 -2.81 5.22
C TRP A 179 -15.83 -3.18 3.77
N GLN A 180 -16.44 -2.25 3.05
CA GLN A 180 -16.67 -2.34 1.62
C GLN A 180 -15.52 -1.62 0.92
N VAL A 181 -14.56 -2.38 0.39
CA VAL A 181 -13.35 -1.82 -0.22
C VAL A 181 -13.47 -1.84 -1.74
N THR A 182 -13.31 -0.66 -2.34
CA THR A 182 -13.15 -0.47 -3.79
C THR A 182 -11.72 -0.02 -4.05
N ALA A 183 -11.09 -0.61 -5.05
CA ALA A 183 -9.76 -0.28 -5.53
C ALA A 183 -9.86 0.21 -6.97
N SER A 184 -9.29 1.37 -7.27
CA SER A 184 -9.23 1.92 -8.62
C SER A 184 -7.81 2.09 -9.13
N ASP A 185 -7.66 1.98 -10.44
CA ASP A 185 -6.40 2.25 -11.12
C ASP A 185 -6.67 2.72 -12.55
N LEU A 186 -5.74 3.51 -13.10
CA LEU A 186 -5.79 3.90 -14.50
C LEU A 186 -5.43 2.72 -15.41
N SER A 187 -4.52 1.86 -14.94
CA SER A 187 -3.99 0.72 -15.69
C SER A 187 -4.88 -0.52 -15.54
N PRO A 188 -5.42 -1.07 -16.65
CA PRO A 188 -6.16 -2.33 -16.59
C PRO A 188 -5.26 -3.51 -16.19
N ASP A 189 -3.98 -3.49 -16.58
CA ASP A 189 -3.01 -4.54 -16.25
C ASP A 189 -2.71 -4.53 -14.74
N ALA A 190 -2.68 -3.35 -14.11
CA ALA A 190 -2.55 -3.24 -12.65
C ALA A 190 -3.76 -3.85 -11.93
N LEU A 191 -4.98 -3.56 -12.41
CA LEU A 191 -6.21 -4.14 -11.87
C LEU A 191 -6.26 -5.66 -12.00
N GLU A 192 -5.71 -6.24 -13.07
CA GLU A 192 -5.59 -7.70 -13.21
C GLU A 192 -4.67 -8.29 -12.13
N VAL A 193 -3.52 -7.67 -11.88
CA VAL A 193 -2.60 -8.09 -10.79
C VAL A 193 -3.28 -7.95 -9.43
N ALA A 194 -3.94 -6.82 -9.17
CA ALA A 194 -4.64 -6.57 -7.91
C ALA A 194 -5.78 -7.57 -7.67
N ALA A 195 -6.57 -7.88 -8.71
CA ALA A 195 -7.62 -8.87 -8.63
C ALA A 195 -7.08 -10.29 -8.37
N GLY A 196 -5.96 -10.64 -9.01
CA GLY A 196 -5.25 -11.90 -8.75
C GLY A 196 -4.80 -12.03 -7.29
N ASN A 197 -4.22 -10.96 -6.73
CA ASN A 197 -3.81 -10.91 -5.33
C ASN A 197 -4.99 -11.00 -4.36
N ALA A 198 -6.06 -10.24 -4.61
CA ALA A 198 -7.27 -10.30 -3.79
C ALA A 198 -7.87 -11.72 -3.78
N ALA A 199 -7.94 -12.38 -4.94
CA ALA A 199 -8.42 -13.76 -5.05
C ALA A 199 -7.50 -14.75 -4.30
N ALA A 200 -6.18 -14.64 -4.48
CA ALA A 200 -5.21 -15.52 -3.83
C ALA A 200 -5.21 -15.40 -2.30
N LEU A 201 -5.48 -14.20 -1.78
CA LEU A 201 -5.52 -13.92 -0.34
C LEU A 201 -6.93 -13.99 0.26
N GLY A 202 -7.96 -14.26 -0.54
CA GLY A 202 -9.35 -14.37 -0.09
C GLY A 202 -10.00 -13.04 0.32
N ALA A 203 -9.53 -11.92 -0.21
CA ALA A 203 -10.08 -10.60 0.05
C ALA A 203 -11.16 -10.23 -0.98
N SER A 204 -12.35 -9.84 -0.50
CA SER A 204 -13.43 -9.34 -1.35
C SER A 204 -13.26 -7.84 -1.59
N VAL A 205 -12.59 -7.49 -2.68
CA VAL A 205 -12.35 -6.10 -3.13
C VAL A 205 -13.05 -5.89 -4.48
N ARG A 206 -13.70 -4.74 -4.66
CA ARG A 206 -14.25 -4.33 -5.95
C ARG A 206 -13.20 -3.55 -6.73
N PHE A 207 -13.07 -3.81 -8.03
CA PHE A 207 -12.11 -3.14 -8.89
C PHE A 207 -12.80 -2.20 -9.88
N VAL A 208 -12.24 -1.00 -10.06
CA VAL A 208 -12.77 0.05 -10.94
C VAL A 208 -11.63 0.63 -11.78
N GLN A 209 -11.77 0.61 -13.10
CA GLN A 209 -10.81 1.32 -13.96
C GLN A 209 -11.17 2.80 -14.06
N GLY A 210 -10.18 3.68 -13.91
CA GLY A 210 -10.34 5.09 -14.23
C GLY A 210 -9.25 6.00 -13.70
N ASP A 211 -9.34 7.27 -14.10
CA ASP A 211 -8.38 8.30 -13.74
C ASP A 211 -8.77 8.98 -12.42
N LEU A 212 -8.01 8.67 -11.37
CA LEU A 212 -8.20 9.20 -10.02
C LEU A 212 -9.66 9.06 -9.56
N LEU A 213 -10.33 10.17 -9.19
CA LEU A 213 -11.71 10.16 -8.73
C LEU A 213 -12.74 10.27 -9.85
N ALA A 214 -12.32 10.45 -11.11
CA ALA A 214 -13.24 10.69 -12.24
C ALA A 214 -14.40 9.67 -12.34
N PRO A 215 -14.22 8.35 -12.09
CA PRO A 215 -15.34 7.40 -12.10
C PRO A 215 -16.44 7.68 -11.08
N PHE A 216 -16.13 8.38 -9.99
CA PHE A 216 -17.02 8.64 -8.85
C PHE A 216 -17.62 10.06 -8.86
N LEU A 217 -17.18 10.92 -9.77
CA LEU A 217 -17.74 12.27 -9.96
C LEU A 217 -19.03 12.23 -10.78
N ALA A 218 -19.74 13.36 -10.83
CA ALA A 218 -20.91 13.52 -11.69
C ALA A 218 -20.58 13.15 -13.16
N GLY A 219 -21.39 12.24 -13.73
CA GLY A 219 -21.18 11.71 -15.08
C GLY A 219 -20.25 10.49 -15.17
N GLY A 220 -19.57 10.13 -14.08
CA GLY A 220 -18.83 8.87 -13.95
C GLY A 220 -19.74 7.66 -13.75
N ALA A 221 -19.24 6.46 -14.03
CA ALA A 221 -19.99 5.20 -13.91
C ALA A 221 -20.43 4.87 -12.47
N HIS A 222 -19.80 5.51 -11.48
CA HIS A 222 -19.98 5.31 -10.05
C HIS A 222 -20.33 6.62 -9.32
N ALA A 223 -20.89 7.58 -10.06
CA ALA A 223 -21.41 8.83 -9.51
C ALA A 223 -22.45 8.56 -8.41
N GLY A 224 -22.40 9.32 -7.31
CA GLY A 224 -23.34 9.17 -6.20
C GLY A 224 -22.93 8.12 -5.16
N GLU A 225 -21.89 7.33 -5.42
CA GLU A 225 -21.40 6.38 -4.44
C GLU A 225 -20.72 7.09 -3.26
N ARG A 226 -21.18 6.77 -2.05
CA ARG A 226 -20.61 7.29 -0.82
C ARG A 226 -19.24 6.68 -0.53
N ILE A 227 -18.27 7.51 -0.18
CA ILE A 227 -16.91 7.13 0.21
C ILE A 227 -16.68 7.65 1.64
N ASP A 228 -16.43 6.75 2.60
CA ASP A 228 -16.09 7.14 3.97
C ASP A 228 -14.60 7.48 4.09
N ILE A 229 -13.76 6.66 3.46
CA ILE A 229 -12.31 6.75 3.50
C ILE A 229 -11.79 6.72 2.08
N LEU A 230 -10.98 7.71 1.71
CA LEU A 230 -10.20 7.71 0.49
C LEU A 230 -8.73 7.55 0.88
N VAL A 231 -8.07 6.55 0.33
CA VAL A 231 -6.64 6.30 0.52
C VAL A 231 -5.94 6.27 -0.84
N SER A 232 -4.68 6.72 -0.90
CA SER A 232 -3.87 6.61 -2.12
C SER A 232 -2.39 6.64 -1.80
N ASN A 233 -1.60 5.85 -2.54
CA ASN A 233 -0.17 6.07 -2.74
C ASN A 233 0.05 6.50 -4.20
N PRO A 234 -0.17 7.79 -4.54
CA PRO A 234 -0.05 8.25 -5.91
C PRO A 234 1.41 8.49 -6.30
N PRO A 235 1.75 8.56 -7.60
CA PRO A 235 3.09 8.89 -8.04
C PRO A 235 3.50 10.29 -7.56
N TYR A 236 4.68 10.41 -6.97
CA TYR A 236 5.12 11.63 -6.27
C TYR A 236 6.50 12.14 -6.68
N ILE A 237 7.17 11.46 -7.60
CA ILE A 237 8.53 11.81 -8.00
C ILE A 237 8.43 12.96 -9.02
N PRO A 238 9.13 14.09 -8.80
CA PRO A 238 9.22 15.16 -9.79
C PRO A 238 9.77 14.63 -11.12
N SER A 239 9.20 15.05 -12.24
CA SER A 239 9.64 14.57 -13.56
C SER A 239 11.13 14.86 -13.84
N SER A 240 11.69 15.90 -13.22
CA SER A 240 13.12 16.23 -13.30
C SER A 240 14.03 15.21 -12.63
N ASP A 241 13.52 14.46 -11.67
CA ASP A 241 14.29 13.58 -10.78
C ASP A 241 14.28 12.13 -11.29
N LEU A 242 13.34 11.79 -12.17
CA LEU A 242 13.22 10.47 -12.80
C LEU A 242 14.54 9.97 -13.45
N PRO A 243 15.32 10.79 -14.18
CA PRO A 243 16.59 10.34 -14.73
C PRO A 243 17.62 9.95 -13.65
N GLY A 244 17.50 10.49 -12.44
CA GLY A 244 18.40 10.24 -11.30
C GLY A 244 18.01 9.06 -10.42
N LEU A 245 16.86 8.41 -10.69
CA LEU A 245 16.45 7.21 -9.96
C LEU A 245 17.43 6.06 -10.20
N GLN A 246 17.45 5.12 -9.24
CA GLN A 246 18.15 3.86 -9.40
C GLN A 246 17.73 3.17 -10.69
N ALA A 247 18.69 2.59 -11.40
CA ALA A 247 18.45 2.03 -12.73
C ALA A 247 17.32 0.99 -12.73
N GLU A 248 17.27 0.12 -11.72
CA GLU A 248 16.23 -0.90 -11.60
C GLU A 248 14.81 -0.30 -11.48
N VAL A 249 14.65 0.78 -10.71
CA VAL A 249 13.36 1.47 -10.57
C VAL A 249 13.02 2.19 -11.87
N ARG A 250 13.97 2.95 -12.42
CA ARG A 250 13.78 3.77 -13.62
C ARG A 250 13.46 2.94 -14.86
N GLU A 251 14.08 1.77 -15.00
CA GLU A 251 14.04 0.97 -16.22
C GLU A 251 13.01 -0.16 -16.18
N HIS A 252 12.60 -0.63 -15.00
CA HIS A 252 11.69 -1.78 -14.88
C HIS A 252 10.36 -1.47 -14.21
N GLU A 253 10.24 -0.46 -13.35
CA GLU A 253 8.95 -0.13 -12.74
C GLU A 253 8.14 0.79 -13.67
N PRO A 254 6.80 0.68 -13.66
CA PRO A 254 5.97 1.42 -14.59
C PRO A 254 6.10 2.92 -14.34
N HIS A 255 6.57 3.66 -15.36
CA HIS A 255 6.79 5.11 -15.28
C HIS A 255 5.55 5.90 -14.79
N LEU A 256 4.35 5.43 -15.17
CA LEU A 256 3.08 6.02 -14.74
C LEU A 256 2.89 5.96 -13.21
N ALA A 257 3.46 4.96 -12.53
CA ALA A 257 3.41 4.82 -11.08
C ALA A 257 4.53 5.59 -10.35
N LEU A 258 5.42 6.26 -11.09
CA LEU A 258 6.54 7.03 -10.55
C LEU A 258 6.36 8.54 -10.74
N ASP A 259 6.03 8.97 -11.95
CA ASP A 259 6.02 10.38 -12.35
C ASP A 259 4.82 11.16 -11.76
N GLY A 260 5.09 11.98 -10.74
CA GLY A 260 4.12 12.87 -10.12
C GLY A 260 3.99 14.22 -10.83
N GLY A 261 4.58 14.38 -12.02
CA GLY A 261 4.57 15.63 -12.77
C GLY A 261 5.70 16.60 -12.37
N PRO A 262 5.65 17.87 -12.82
CA PRO A 262 6.79 18.79 -12.75
C PRO A 262 7.43 18.97 -11.37
N ASP A 263 6.64 18.87 -10.30
CA ASP A 263 7.09 18.96 -8.91
C ASP A 263 6.61 17.79 -8.03
N GLY A 264 6.14 16.71 -8.67
CA GLY A 264 5.66 15.52 -7.97
C GLY A 264 4.27 15.65 -7.34
N LEU A 265 3.61 16.81 -7.43
CA LEU A 265 2.33 17.06 -6.77
C LEU A 265 1.12 17.04 -7.70
N ALA A 266 1.28 16.69 -8.98
CA ALA A 266 0.19 16.75 -9.96
C ALA A 266 -1.01 15.86 -9.61
N PRO A 267 -0.85 14.58 -9.21
CA PRO A 267 -1.99 13.74 -8.81
C PRO A 267 -2.73 14.29 -7.59
N TYR A 268 -2.00 14.82 -6.61
CA TYR A 268 -2.55 15.40 -5.39
C TYR A 268 -3.42 16.62 -5.69
N ARG A 269 -2.95 17.54 -6.55
CA ARG A 269 -3.74 18.70 -6.98
C ARG A 269 -5.03 18.28 -7.65
N ARG A 270 -4.93 17.32 -8.58
CA ARG A 270 -6.10 16.81 -9.30
C ARG A 270 -7.09 16.14 -8.35
N MET A 271 -6.62 15.30 -7.43
CA MET A 271 -7.50 14.69 -6.42
C MET A 271 -8.14 15.76 -5.53
N ALA A 272 -7.37 16.75 -5.05
CA ALA A 272 -7.87 17.86 -4.24
C ALA A 272 -8.98 18.64 -4.95
N GLU A 273 -8.79 18.98 -6.23
CA GLU A 273 -9.82 19.62 -7.06
C GLU A 273 -11.06 18.72 -7.23
N GLN A 274 -10.86 17.43 -7.46
CA GLN A 274 -11.93 16.45 -7.66
C GLN A 274 -12.75 16.16 -6.40
N LEU A 275 -12.19 16.35 -5.19
CA LEU A 275 -12.91 16.13 -3.93
C LEU A 275 -14.22 16.93 -3.85
N SER A 276 -14.23 18.17 -4.35
CA SER A 276 -15.44 19.02 -4.38
C SER A 276 -16.54 18.50 -5.31
N GLY A 277 -16.22 17.62 -6.25
CA GLY A 277 -17.16 17.02 -7.20
C GLY A 277 -17.78 15.71 -6.69
N LEU A 278 -17.34 15.20 -5.54
CA LEU A 278 -17.96 14.05 -4.89
C LEU A 278 -19.31 14.44 -4.29
N THR A 279 -20.23 13.48 -4.22
CA THR A 279 -21.57 13.69 -3.64
C THR A 279 -21.50 14.07 -2.17
N GLU A 280 -20.60 13.44 -1.43
CA GLU A 280 -20.25 13.79 -0.06
C GLU A 280 -18.73 13.74 0.07
N LEU A 281 -18.16 14.69 0.81
CA LEU A 281 -16.75 14.65 1.16
C LEU A 281 -16.48 13.45 2.10
N PRO A 282 -15.40 12.68 1.88
CA PRO A 282 -14.99 11.62 2.79
C PRO A 282 -14.80 12.11 4.22
N ALA A 283 -14.97 11.20 5.18
CA ALA A 283 -14.61 11.45 6.57
C ALA A 283 -13.10 11.35 6.79
N MET A 284 -12.39 10.65 5.90
CA MET A 284 -10.94 10.61 5.87
C MET A 284 -10.41 10.63 4.44
N VAL A 285 -9.38 11.45 4.22
CA VAL A 285 -8.49 11.37 3.06
C VAL A 285 -7.08 11.10 3.57
N ALA A 286 -6.44 10.04 3.08
CA ALA A 286 -5.12 9.62 3.51
C ALA A 286 -4.20 9.41 2.31
N TRP A 287 -3.11 10.16 2.22
CA TRP A 287 -2.14 10.07 1.13
C TRP A 287 -0.75 9.71 1.64
N GLU A 288 -0.08 8.76 0.98
CA GLU A 288 1.39 8.70 1.03
C GLU A 288 1.96 9.89 0.25
N VAL A 289 3.12 10.40 0.68
CA VAL A 289 3.82 11.52 0.05
C VAL A 289 5.32 11.27 -0.07
N GLY A 290 5.94 11.90 -1.07
CA GLY A 290 7.38 11.95 -1.19
C GLY A 290 8.03 12.75 -0.06
N ILE A 291 9.32 12.54 0.13
CA ILE A 291 10.11 13.30 1.11
C ILE A 291 9.97 14.81 0.85
N HIS A 292 9.79 15.58 1.92
CA HIS A 292 9.58 17.05 1.89
C HIS A 292 8.27 17.55 1.26
N GLN A 293 7.37 16.67 0.77
CA GLN A 293 6.11 17.09 0.13
C GLN A 293 4.93 17.17 1.10
N ALA A 294 5.04 16.66 2.33
CA ALA A 294 3.94 16.59 3.29
C ALA A 294 3.26 17.93 3.57
N VAL A 295 4.04 19.02 3.72
CA VAL A 295 3.50 20.36 3.98
C VAL A 295 2.65 20.85 2.80
N GLN A 296 3.11 20.60 1.57
CA GLN A 296 2.42 21.04 0.35
C GLN A 296 1.16 20.20 0.11
N ALA A 297 1.23 18.88 0.28
CA ALA A 297 0.06 18.00 0.19
C ALA A 297 -1.00 18.35 1.26
N ALA A 298 -0.58 18.67 2.49
CA ALA A 298 -1.47 19.14 3.54
C ALA A 298 -2.12 20.50 3.20
N ALA A 299 -1.41 21.40 2.52
CA ALA A 299 -1.98 22.66 2.06
C ALA A 299 -3.08 22.42 1.01
N LEU A 300 -2.86 21.51 0.06
CA LEU A 300 -3.88 21.13 -0.94
C LEU A 300 -5.15 20.60 -0.28
N LEU A 301 -5.03 19.79 0.77
CA LEU A 301 -6.19 19.32 1.52
C LEU A 301 -6.92 20.47 2.23
N ARG A 302 -6.20 21.38 2.90
CA ARG A 302 -6.79 22.58 3.54
C ARG A 302 -7.56 23.46 2.56
N GLU A 303 -7.08 23.57 1.33
CA GLU A 303 -7.72 24.36 0.28
C GLU A 303 -8.94 23.65 -0.32
N ALA A 304 -8.94 22.31 -0.34
CA ALA A 304 -10.02 21.52 -0.94
C ALA A 304 -11.30 21.47 -0.10
N ALA A 305 -11.19 21.51 1.23
CA ALA A 305 -12.34 21.43 2.14
C ALA A 305 -11.99 21.88 3.57
N ASP A 306 -13.04 22.12 4.37
CA ASP A 306 -12.92 22.29 5.81
C ASP A 306 -12.74 20.92 6.49
N TRP A 307 -11.56 20.70 7.04
CA TRP A 307 -11.19 19.52 7.82
C TRP A 307 -11.11 19.87 9.30
N ASP A 308 -11.57 18.97 10.17
CA ASP A 308 -11.47 19.14 11.63
C ASP A 308 -10.01 18.96 12.09
N GLU A 309 -9.29 18.05 11.43
CA GLU A 309 -7.90 17.74 11.76
C GLU A 309 -7.12 17.38 10.49
N ILE A 310 -5.87 17.87 10.38
CA ILE A 310 -4.91 17.41 9.37
C ILE A 310 -3.62 17.00 10.07
N ARG A 311 -3.22 15.75 9.88
CA ARG A 311 -2.07 15.12 10.51
C ARG A 311 -1.02 14.75 9.48
N VAL A 312 0.24 14.87 9.89
CA VAL A 312 1.38 14.32 9.16
C VAL A 312 1.93 13.15 9.96
N VAL A 313 2.04 11.98 9.33
CA VAL A 313 2.58 10.76 9.94
C VAL A 313 3.97 10.49 9.37
N ARG A 314 4.91 10.26 10.28
CA ARG A 314 6.31 9.98 9.97
C ARG A 314 6.56 8.49 9.85
N ASP A 315 7.53 8.13 9.03
CA ASP A 315 8.09 6.78 9.04
C ASP A 315 9.01 6.54 10.25
N TYR A 316 9.50 5.30 10.36
CA TYR A 316 10.43 4.91 11.42
C TYR A 316 11.77 5.64 11.39
N ALA A 317 12.15 6.25 10.25
CA ALA A 317 13.32 7.10 10.11
C ALA A 317 13.03 8.57 10.49
N GLY A 318 11.79 8.90 10.84
CA GLY A 318 11.35 10.24 11.21
C GLY A 318 11.04 11.14 10.00
N ILE A 319 10.93 10.57 8.80
CA ILE A 319 10.61 11.30 7.58
C ILE A 319 9.09 11.42 7.47
N ASP A 320 8.58 12.62 7.18
CA ASP A 320 7.17 12.83 6.91
C ASP A 320 6.77 12.06 5.64
N ARG A 321 5.86 11.09 5.78
CA ARG A 321 5.49 10.16 4.70
C ARG A 321 4.01 10.08 4.39
N HIS A 322 3.16 10.55 5.29
CA HIS A 322 1.72 10.47 5.08
C HIS A 322 1.03 11.73 5.55
N VAL A 323 -0.03 12.11 4.84
CA VAL A 323 -0.91 13.20 5.23
C VAL A 323 -2.33 12.67 5.32
N LEU A 324 -2.95 12.82 6.49
CA LEU A 324 -4.32 12.42 6.76
C LEU A 324 -5.14 13.67 7.06
N ALA A 325 -6.28 13.82 6.41
CA ALA A 325 -7.27 14.85 6.72
C ALA A 325 -8.56 14.17 7.18
N LEU A 326 -9.09 14.62 8.32
CA LEU A 326 -10.17 13.96 9.07
C LEU A 326 -11.35 14.92 9.29
N ARG A 327 -12.56 14.36 9.22
CA ARG A 327 -13.84 15.01 9.51
C ARG A 327 -14.71 14.09 10.37
N PHE A 328 -15.19 14.58 11.51
CA PHE A 328 -15.94 13.80 12.51
C PHE A 328 -17.44 14.03 12.45
#